data_AF-A0A515ELF3-F1
#
_entry.id   AF-A0A515ELF3-F1
#
_cell.length_a   1.000
_cell.length_b   1.000
_cell.length_c   1.000
_cell.angle_alpha   90.00
_cell.angle_beta   90.00
_cell.angle_gamma   90.00
#
_symmetry.space_group_name_H-M   'P 1'
#
loop_
_entity.id
_entity.type
_entity.pdbx_description
1 polymer ?
#
loop_
_entity_poly.entity_id
_entity_poly.type
_entity_poly.pdbx_seq_one_letter_code
_entity_poly.pdbx_strand_id
1 'polypeptide(L)'
;MPHTPNRRRLLGLLLGLASLVACAQNTPAPSQLPALRVIVQFQRGADFDATTFLRAVRTKTKATADYIDAVSADTHVFAFAPPLGSTYGQLLLQIGEIPNVLRVEADQKAKSSN
;
A
#
# COMPACT_ATOMS: atom_id res chain seq x y z
N MET A 1 -3.42 -63.18 37.67
CA MET A 1 -3.07 -61.82 38.15
C MET A 1 -4.15 -60.85 37.70
N PRO A 2 -4.49 -59.84 38.51
CA PRO A 2 -5.86 -59.62 38.99
C PRO A 2 -6.42 -58.22 38.64
N HIS A 3 -7.60 -57.93 39.22
CA HIS A 3 -8.29 -56.64 39.41
C HIS A 3 -9.48 -56.29 38.48
N THR A 4 -10.63 -56.85 38.85
CA THR A 4 -11.87 -56.20 39.37
C THR A 4 -12.01 -54.65 39.36
N PRO A 5 -13.27 -54.13 39.52
CA PRO A 5 -13.87 -53.10 38.68
C PRO A 5 -14.17 -51.76 39.39
N ASN A 6 -14.82 -50.85 38.63
CA ASN A 6 -15.88 -49.93 39.07
C ASN A 6 -15.47 -48.68 39.89
N ARG A 7 -15.73 -47.48 39.35
CA ARG A 7 -16.12 -46.33 40.20
C ARG A 7 -17.00 -45.32 39.47
N ARG A 8 -18.23 -45.26 39.96
CA ARG A 8 -19.31 -44.28 39.78
C ARG A 8 -18.87 -42.83 39.93
N ARG A 9 -19.56 -41.94 39.20
CA ARG A 9 -20.03 -40.55 39.50
C ARG A 9 -20.52 -39.98 38.16
N LEU A 10 -21.80 -39.76 37.82
CA LEU A 10 -22.90 -39.04 38.49
C LEU A 10 -22.43 -37.68 39.03
N LEU A 11 -22.60 -36.61 38.24
CA LEU A 11 -23.24 -35.34 38.62
C LEU A 11 -23.01 -34.23 37.56
N GLY A 12 -24.09 -33.50 37.25
CA GLY A 12 -24.09 -32.11 36.76
C GLY A 12 -23.68 -31.92 35.30
N LEU A 13 -24.13 -30.92 34.56
CA LEU A 13 -24.87 -29.69 34.83
C LEU A 13 -25.21 -29.17 33.42
N LEU A 14 -26.47 -29.13 33.00
CA LEU A 14 -27.25 -27.90 32.84
C LEU A 14 -26.49 -26.68 32.29
N LEU A 15 -27.03 -26.18 31.17
CA LEU A 15 -26.94 -24.83 30.60
C LEU A 15 -25.62 -24.37 29.97
N GLY A 16 -25.76 -23.83 28.76
CA GLY A 16 -24.82 -22.84 28.25
C GLY A 16 -24.92 -22.60 26.76
N LEU A 17 -26.03 -22.00 26.30
CA LEU A 17 -25.98 -21.24 25.06
C LEU A 17 -24.84 -20.22 25.16
N ALA A 18 -23.85 -20.33 24.28
CA ALA A 18 -23.05 -19.19 23.89
C ALA A 18 -23.14 -19.10 22.37
N SER A 19 -24.16 -18.35 21.93
CA SER A 19 -24.19 -17.79 20.59
C SER A 19 -22.87 -17.06 20.38
N LEU A 20 -21.99 -17.60 19.54
CA LEU A 20 -20.92 -16.83 18.94
C LEU A 20 -21.59 -15.81 18.05
N VAL A 21 -21.89 -14.66 18.64
CA VAL A 21 -22.09 -13.41 17.92
C VAL A 21 -20.79 -13.20 17.17
N ALA A 22 -20.78 -13.59 15.90
CA ALA A 22 -19.83 -13.07 14.95
C ALA A 22 -20.11 -11.57 14.91
N CYS A 23 -19.38 -10.79 15.71
CA CYS A 23 -19.22 -9.38 15.43
C CYS A 23 -18.68 -9.33 14.00
N ALA A 24 -19.56 -9.01 13.05
CA ALA A 24 -19.16 -8.47 11.77
C ALA A 24 -18.35 -7.22 12.13
N GLN A 25 -17.03 -7.40 12.24
CA GLN A 25 -16.11 -6.31 12.33
C GLN A 25 -16.27 -5.61 10.98
N ASN A 26 -17.04 -4.51 10.98
CA ASN A 26 -16.90 -3.44 10.01
C ASN A 26 -15.47 -2.89 10.17
N THR A 27 -14.47 -3.69 9.81
CA THR A 27 -13.13 -3.22 9.61
C THR A 27 -13.25 -2.37 8.36
N PRO A 28 -13.11 -1.03 8.43
CA PRO A 28 -13.01 -0.26 7.21
C PRO A 28 -11.89 -0.90 6.40
N ALA A 29 -12.19 -1.29 5.15
CA ALA A 29 -11.16 -1.76 4.24
C ALA A 29 -10.00 -0.77 4.32
N PRO A 30 -8.74 -1.25 4.39
CA PRO A 30 -7.60 -0.34 4.52
C PRO A 30 -7.72 0.74 3.45
N SER A 31 -7.86 1.99 3.89
CA SER A 31 -8.17 3.10 3.01
C SER A 31 -6.95 3.38 2.15
N GLN A 32 -7.07 3.20 0.85
CA GLN A 32 -6.03 3.59 -0.09
C GLN A 32 -5.88 5.11 -0.08
N LEU A 33 -4.64 5.58 0.08
CA LEU A 33 -4.36 7.01 -0.01
C LEU A 33 -4.63 7.50 -1.44
N PRO A 34 -5.12 8.74 -1.62
CA PRO A 34 -5.35 9.30 -2.94
C PRO A 34 -4.04 9.41 -3.74
N ALA A 35 -4.14 9.51 -5.06
CA ALA A 35 -2.96 9.73 -5.89
C ALA A 35 -2.34 11.11 -5.58
N LEU A 36 -1.04 11.13 -5.31
CA LEU A 36 -0.24 12.33 -5.11
C LEU A 36 0.39 12.76 -6.43
N ARG A 37 0.26 14.04 -6.78
CA ARG A 37 0.95 14.63 -7.92
C ARG A 37 2.41 14.88 -7.55
N VAL A 38 3.33 14.42 -8.39
CA VAL A 38 4.77 14.42 -8.12
C VAL A 38 5.51 14.86 -9.37
N ILE A 39 6.48 15.75 -9.18
CA ILE A 39 7.41 16.21 -10.19
C ILE A 39 8.68 15.35 -10.08
N VAL A 40 9.09 14.74 -11.17
CA VAL A 40 10.28 13.90 -11.27
C VAL A 40 11.23 14.52 -12.27
N GLN A 41 12.44 14.83 -11.83
CA GLN A 41 13.53 15.27 -12.69
C GLN A 41 14.47 14.10 -12.94
N PHE A 42 14.83 13.91 -14.20
CA PHE A 42 15.79 12.90 -14.65
C PHE A 42 17.16 13.52 -14.93
N GLN A 43 18.20 12.68 -15.00
CA GLN A 43 19.53 13.10 -15.42
C GLN A 43 19.49 13.65 -16.85
N ARG A 44 20.17 14.78 -17.07
CA ARG A 44 20.21 15.42 -18.39
C ARG A 44 20.85 14.50 -19.42
N GLY A 45 20.20 14.34 -20.57
CA GLY A 45 20.68 13.48 -21.66
C GLY A 45 20.35 11.99 -21.48
N ALA A 46 19.62 11.62 -20.43
CA ALA A 46 19.00 10.31 -20.35
C ALA A 46 17.84 10.24 -21.36
N ASP A 47 17.76 9.15 -22.11
CA ASP A 47 16.59 8.86 -22.94
C ASP A 47 15.41 8.59 -22.03
N PHE A 48 14.50 9.55 -21.93
CA PHE A 48 13.29 9.42 -21.15
C PHE A 48 12.25 8.60 -21.91
N ASP A 49 11.83 7.49 -21.30
CA ASP A 49 10.68 6.70 -21.71
C ASP A 49 9.74 6.51 -20.50
N ALA A 50 8.58 7.16 -20.56
CA ALA A 50 7.56 7.09 -19.53
C ALA A 50 7.10 5.66 -19.25
N THR A 51 6.98 4.79 -20.26
CA THR A 51 6.54 3.41 -20.10
C THR A 51 7.58 2.60 -19.31
N THR A 52 8.85 2.77 -19.64
CA THR A 52 9.96 2.11 -18.94
C THR A 52 10.06 2.59 -17.50
N PHE A 53 9.94 3.90 -17.26
CA PHE A 53 9.92 4.48 -15.92
C PHE A 53 8.74 3.98 -15.08
N LEU A 54 7.51 4.04 -15.60
CA LEU A 54 6.31 3.58 -14.89
C LEU A 54 6.37 2.08 -14.56
N ARG A 55 6.96 1.27 -15.44
CA ARG A 55 7.24 -0.14 -15.17
C ARG A 55 8.23 -0.32 -14.02
N ALA A 56 9.30 0.47 -13.98
CA ALA A 56 10.28 0.45 -12.91
C ALA A 56 9.65 0.84 -11.56
N VAL A 57 8.83 1.90 -11.54
CA VAL A 57 8.05 2.30 -10.36
C VAL A 57 7.18 1.16 -9.88
N ARG A 58 6.31 0.61 -10.75
CA ARG A 58 5.40 -0.49 -10.37
C ARG A 58 6.16 -1.71 -9.84
N THR A 59 7.32 -2.02 -10.42
CA THR A 59 8.14 -3.16 -10.00
C THR A 59 8.70 -2.95 -8.60
N LYS A 60 9.25 -1.74 -8.34
CA LYS A 60 9.97 -1.38 -7.11
C LYS A 60 9.05 -1.06 -5.93
N THR A 61 7.99 -0.29 -6.16
CA THR A 61 7.15 0.27 -5.09
C THR A 61 5.78 -0.39 -4.98
N LYS A 62 5.36 -1.15 -5.99
CA LYS A 62 4.00 -1.66 -6.16
C LYS A 62 2.91 -0.57 -6.21
N ALA A 63 3.30 0.70 -6.32
CA ALA A 63 2.38 1.81 -6.50
C ALA A 63 1.73 1.78 -7.89
N THR A 64 0.53 2.35 -7.98
CA THR A 64 -0.05 2.74 -9.28
C THR A 64 0.48 4.12 -9.63
N ALA A 65 0.79 4.31 -10.91
CA ALA A 65 1.44 5.50 -11.39
C ALA A 65 0.90 5.84 -12.78
N ASP A 66 0.54 7.10 -12.99
CA ASP A 66 0.07 7.61 -14.27
C ASP A 66 0.93 8.82 -14.67
N TYR A 67 1.28 8.88 -15.95
CA TYR A 67 1.95 10.05 -16.51
C TYR A 67 0.92 11.16 -16.75
N ILE A 68 1.26 12.39 -16.33
CA ILE A 68 0.38 13.56 -16.50
C ILE A 68 0.89 14.43 -17.64
N ASP A 69 2.12 14.96 -17.52
CA ASP A 69 2.64 15.98 -18.44
C ASP A 69 4.17 16.14 -18.34
N ALA A 70 4.77 16.80 -19.33
CA ALA A 70 6.18 17.21 -19.33
C ALA A 70 6.29 18.71 -19.02
N VAL A 71 7.11 19.07 -18.03
CA VAL A 71 7.45 20.46 -17.72
C VAL A 71 8.65 20.91 -18.57
N SER A 72 9.59 20.00 -18.82
CA SER A 72 10.75 20.17 -19.68
C SER A 72 11.16 18.82 -20.27
N ALA A 73 12.23 18.78 -21.07
CA ALA A 73 12.77 17.53 -21.60
C ALA A 73 13.17 16.53 -20.50
N ASP A 74 13.69 17.03 -19.37
CA ASP A 74 14.20 16.24 -18.24
C ASP A 74 13.27 16.25 -17.01
N THR A 75 12.17 17.01 -17.03
CA THR A 75 11.27 17.16 -15.87
C THR A 75 9.84 16.83 -16.25
N HIS A 76 9.27 15.85 -15.55
CA HIS A 76 7.97 15.26 -15.87
C HIS A 76 7.09 15.20 -14.64
N VAL A 77 5.78 15.19 -14.84
CA VAL A 77 4.79 15.15 -13.76
C VAL A 77 4.00 13.85 -13.84
N PHE A 78 3.82 13.23 -12.68
CA PHE A 78 3.14 11.96 -12.50
C PHE A 78 2.12 12.04 -11.37
N ALA A 79 1.11 11.19 -11.42
CA ALA A 79 0.24 10.89 -10.30
C ALA A 79 0.63 9.52 -9.73
N PHE A 80 0.93 9.43 -8.44
CA PHE A 80 1.25 8.17 -7.78
C PHE A 80 0.30 7.87 -6.63
N ALA A 81 -0.35 6.71 -6.64
CA ALA A 81 -1.04 6.20 -5.47
C ALA A 81 -0.18 5.13 -4.79
N PRO A 82 0.21 5.32 -3.51
CA PRO A 82 1.00 4.32 -2.78
C PRO A 82 0.18 3.04 -2.59
N PRO A 83 0.85 1.87 -2.48
CA PRO A 83 0.16 0.65 -2.09
C PRO A 83 -0.39 0.77 -0.66
N LEU A 84 -1.35 -0.09 -0.34
CA LEU A 84 -1.96 -0.15 0.99
C LEU A 84 -0.90 -0.29 2.10
N GLY A 85 -1.06 0.49 3.17
CA GLY A 85 -0.14 0.48 4.31
C GLY A 85 1.20 1.20 4.09
N SER A 86 1.43 1.80 2.91
CA SER A 86 2.62 2.62 2.66
C SER A 86 2.33 4.11 2.78
N THR A 87 3.36 4.88 3.09
CA THR A 87 3.28 6.35 3.16
C THR A 87 3.79 6.99 1.87
N TYR A 88 3.40 8.23 1.59
CA TYR A 88 3.99 9.01 0.49
C TYR A 88 5.50 9.17 0.67
N GLY A 89 6.00 9.39 1.89
CA GLY A 89 7.43 9.54 2.14
C GLY A 89 8.24 8.31 1.69
N GLN A 90 7.78 7.10 2.05
CA GLN A 90 8.41 5.85 1.61
C GLN A 90 8.36 5.70 0.09
N LEU A 91 7.22 6.02 -0.53
CA LEU A 91 7.07 5.97 -1.97
C LEU A 91 8.05 6.89 -2.70
N LEU A 92 8.13 8.16 -2.29
CA LEU A 92 9.01 9.15 -2.92
C LEU A 92 10.49 8.77 -2.76
N LEU A 93 10.88 8.25 -1.58
CA LEU A 93 12.23 7.72 -1.35
C LEU A 93 12.56 6.60 -2.33
N GLN A 94 11.67 5.61 -2.48
CA GLN A 94 11.89 4.49 -3.39
C GLN A 94 11.91 4.90 -4.87
N ILE A 95 11.11 5.89 -5.27
CA ILE A 95 11.15 6.45 -6.64
C ILE A 95 12.48 7.16 -6.88
N GLY A 96 13.01 7.87 -5.89
CA GLY A 96 14.31 8.55 -5.96
C GLY A 96 15.49 7.61 -6.19
N GLU A 97 15.34 6.33 -5.85
CA GLU A 97 16.33 5.29 -6.09
C GLU A 97 16.17 4.57 -7.46
N ILE A 98 15.29 5.04 -8.35
CA ILE A 98 15.17 4.50 -9.70
C ILE A 98 16.31 5.06 -10.57
N PRO A 99 16.96 4.26 -11.43
CA PRO A 99 18.01 4.74 -12.31
C PRO A 99 17.59 5.98 -13.11
N ASN A 100 18.54 6.90 -13.30
CA ASN A 100 18.37 8.17 -14.00
C ASN A 100 17.43 9.18 -13.32
N VAL A 101 16.78 8.87 -12.20
CA VAL A 101 16.07 9.86 -11.39
C VAL A 101 17.08 10.71 -10.63
N LEU A 102 16.97 12.03 -10.75
CA LEU A 102 17.81 13.00 -10.07
C LEU A 102 17.09 13.61 -8.86
N ARG A 103 15.79 13.92 -9.02
CA ARG A 103 14.99 14.59 -7.99
C ARG A 103 13.54 14.13 -8.07
N VAL A 104 12.89 13.99 -6.92
CA VAL A 104 11.48 13.63 -6.79
C VAL A 104 10.85 14.54 -5.76
N GLU A 105 9.80 15.27 -6.15
CA GLU A 105 9.12 16.21 -5.26
C GLU A 105 7.61 16.11 -5.38
N ALA A 106 6.91 16.11 -4.24
CA ALA A 106 5.47 16.31 -4.24
C ALA A 106 5.14 17.70 -4.80
N ASP A 107 4.20 17.76 -5.72
CA ASP A 107 3.69 19.04 -6.22
C ASP A 107 2.79 19.69 -5.16
N GLN A 108 3.40 20.55 -4.34
CA GLN A 108 2.70 21.26 -3.27
C GLN A 108 1.72 22.33 -3.77
N LYS A 109 1.72 22.67 -5.07
CA LYS A 109 0.73 23.60 -5.65
C LYS A 109 -0.60 22.91 -5.96
N ALA A 110 -0.61 21.58 -6.10
CA ALA A 110 -1.84 20.79 -6.25
C ALA A 110 -2.52 20.49 -4.90
N LYS A 111 -2.53 21.45 -3.96
CA LYS A 111 -3.37 21.34 -2.76
C LYS A 111 -4.82 21.22 -3.22
N SER A 112 -5.45 20.10 -2.84
CA SER A 112 -6.82 19.70 -3.15
C SER A 112 -7.73 20.86 -3.53
N SER A 113 -8.08 20.94 -4.81
CA SER A 113 -9.38 21.49 -5.18
C SER A 113 -10.40 20.51 -4.63
N ASN A 114 -10.97 20.86 -3.47
CA ASN A 114 -12.17 20.25 -2.94
C ASN A 114 -13.37 20.66 -3.79
#